data_AF-A0A7L3JGT7-F1
#
_entry.id   AF-A0A7L3JGT7-F1
#
_cell.length_a   1.000
_cell.length_b   1.000
_cell.length_c   1.000
_cell.angle_alpha   90.00
_cell.angle_beta   90.00
_cell.angle_gamma   90.00
#
_symmetry.space_group_name_H-M   'P 1'
#
loop_
_entity.id
_entity.type
_entity.pdbx_description
1 polymer ?
#
loop_
_entity_poly.entity_id
_entity_poly.type
_entity_poly.pdbx_seq_one_letter_code
_entity_poly.pdbx_strand_id
1 'polypeptide(L)'
;LVLAIYVLTFAVGFPANIFIFATLVGTARRRISPSDILLLNLMASDLLLLLLLPFKMVEAAAGMTWPLPAVLCPVASYCFYSSIYLSSLFLAALSIERYLSVVFPLQYKDRSKRGRAMAASVVLWLLACSHCSIVFVAEYHGSGNRSPAPGVPNGSDAAGLHKCYDDFSEDQLNFVLPLRLELFLVLFLLPFAVTIFCYINFVRALLARPNIPLEKKRRAVGLAVATMVNFGVFFAPYNVSHVVGFVEKKSPDWRVYALLLATLNAALDPVVVYFSSTAVQRATAR
;
A
#
# COMPACT_ATOMS: atom_id res chain seq x y z
N LEU A 1 -3.80 7.02 -20.58
CA LEU A 1 -2.98 5.99 -19.88
C LEU A 1 -3.36 5.86 -18.41
N VAL A 2 -3.18 6.90 -17.59
CA VAL A 2 -3.52 6.93 -16.14
C VAL A 2 -4.91 6.36 -15.86
N LEU A 3 -5.94 6.93 -16.48
CA LEU A 3 -7.33 6.48 -16.34
C LEU A 3 -7.52 4.99 -16.67
N ALA A 4 -6.94 4.52 -17.77
CA ALA A 4 -7.04 3.13 -18.19
C ALA A 4 -6.42 2.16 -17.17
N ILE A 5 -5.27 2.52 -16.60
CA ILE A 5 -4.62 1.70 -15.56
C ILE A 5 -5.45 1.69 -14.27
N TYR A 6 -6.03 2.80 -13.85
CA TYR A 6 -6.93 2.82 -12.70
C TYR A 6 -8.18 1.97 -12.92
N VAL A 7 -8.81 2.07 -14.09
CA VAL A 7 -9.98 1.25 -14.46
C VAL A 7 -9.62 -0.24 -14.45
N LEU A 8 -8.49 -0.62 -15.04
CA LEU A 8 -8.00 -2.00 -15.04
C LEU A 8 -7.75 -2.50 -13.61
N THR A 9 -7.06 -1.69 -12.80
CA THR A 9 -6.75 -2.02 -11.40
C THR A 9 -8.02 -2.24 -10.59
N PHE A 10 -9.01 -1.37 -10.75
CA PHE A 10 -10.31 -1.50 -10.08
C PHE A 10 -11.08 -2.73 -10.55
N ALA A 11 -11.21 -2.91 -11.87
CA ALA A 11 -11.99 -3.99 -12.46
C ALA A 11 -11.45 -5.38 -12.09
N VAL A 12 -10.12 -5.53 -12.00
CA VAL A 12 -9.48 -6.80 -11.60
C VAL A 12 -9.36 -6.91 -10.08
N GLY A 13 -8.85 -5.85 -9.44
CA GLY A 13 -8.53 -5.86 -8.01
C GLY A 13 -9.77 -5.94 -7.13
N PHE A 14 -10.80 -5.14 -7.37
CA PHE A 14 -11.97 -5.07 -6.50
C PHE A 14 -12.69 -6.42 -6.32
N PRO A 15 -13.10 -7.14 -7.37
CA PRO A 15 -13.75 -8.44 -7.19
C PRO A 15 -12.80 -9.48 -6.55
N ALA A 16 -11.53 -9.51 -6.95
CA ALA A 16 -10.56 -10.47 -6.41
C ALA A 16 -10.31 -10.25 -4.91
N ASN A 17 -10.17 -8.99 -4.49
CA ASN A 17 -9.94 -8.63 -3.11
C ASN A 17 -11.16 -8.94 -2.24
N ILE A 18 -12.38 -8.62 -2.69
CA ILE A 18 -13.62 -8.97 -1.98
C ILE A 18 -13.74 -10.48 -1.81
N PHE A 19 -13.52 -11.25 -2.89
CA PHE A 19 -13.63 -12.71 -2.85
C PHE A 19 -12.67 -13.33 -1.82
N ILE A 20 -11.41 -12.90 -1.83
CA ILE A 20 -10.40 -13.39 -0.88
C ILE A 20 -10.72 -12.94 0.54
N PHE A 21 -11.10 -11.68 0.74
CA PHE A 21 -11.47 -11.15 2.06
C PHE A 21 -12.64 -11.96 2.65
N ALA A 22 -13.71 -12.19 1.89
CA ALA A 22 -14.85 -12.99 2.31
C ALA A 22 -14.46 -14.44 2.63
N THR A 23 -13.59 -15.05 1.82
CA THR A 23 -13.09 -16.41 2.05
C THR A 23 -12.27 -16.52 3.35
N LEU A 24 -11.39 -15.54 3.60
CA LEU A 24 -10.57 -15.49 4.81
C LEU A 24 -11.44 -15.25 6.05
N VAL A 25 -12.42 -14.34 5.99
CA VAL A 25 -13.39 -14.10 7.07
C VAL A 25 -14.22 -15.36 7.35
N GLY A 26 -14.71 -16.04 6.31
CA GLY A 26 -15.46 -17.28 6.44
C GLY A 26 -14.66 -18.40 7.11
N THR A 27 -13.36 -18.50 6.79
CA THR A 27 -12.45 -19.48 7.39
C THR A 27 -12.06 -19.10 8.82
N ALA A 28 -11.86 -17.80 9.09
CA ALA A 28 -11.48 -17.26 10.39
C ALA A 28 -12.48 -17.62 11.50
N ARG A 29 -13.76 -17.80 11.16
CA ARG A 29 -14.80 -18.23 12.11
C ARG A 29 -14.54 -19.60 12.74
N ARG A 30 -13.75 -20.47 12.10
CA ARG A 30 -13.40 -21.81 12.62
C ARG A 30 -12.07 -21.80 13.38
N ARG A 31 -11.02 -21.27 12.75
CA ARG A 31 -9.68 -21.15 13.36
C ARG A 31 -8.87 -20.11 12.60
N ILE A 32 -8.62 -18.95 13.22
CA ILE A 32 -7.80 -17.89 12.64
C ILE A 32 -6.32 -18.10 12.97
N SER A 33 -5.46 -18.12 11.95
CA SER A 33 -4.01 -18.09 12.14
C SER A 33 -3.49 -16.63 12.16
N PRO A 34 -2.32 -16.35 12.75
CA PRO A 34 -1.70 -15.02 12.71
C PRO A 34 -1.51 -14.50 11.28
N SER A 35 -1.09 -15.38 10.36
CA SER A 35 -0.98 -15.05 8.93
C SER A 35 -2.33 -14.64 8.33
N ASP A 36 -3.44 -15.28 8.71
CA ASP A 36 -4.76 -14.89 8.21
C ASP A 36 -5.16 -13.49 8.68
N ILE A 37 -4.77 -13.09 9.90
CA ILE A 37 -5.00 -11.72 10.42
C ILE A 37 -4.26 -10.69 9.57
N LEU A 38 -2.99 -10.96 9.25
CA LEU A 38 -2.18 -10.05 8.43
C LEU A 38 -2.70 -9.99 6.99
N LEU A 39 -3.09 -11.13 6.42
CA LEU A 39 -3.71 -11.20 5.10
C LEU A 39 -5.05 -10.46 5.05
N LEU A 40 -5.89 -10.57 6.09
CA LEU A 40 -7.15 -9.83 6.17
C LEU A 40 -6.92 -8.32 6.20
N ASN A 41 -5.90 -7.85 6.92
CA ASN A 41 -5.56 -6.43 6.96
C ASN A 41 -4.97 -5.94 5.62
N LEU A 42 -4.14 -6.74 4.96
CA LEU A 42 -3.65 -6.49 3.60
C LEU A 42 -4.82 -6.32 2.62
N MET A 43 -5.76 -7.28 2.60
CA MET A 43 -6.94 -7.17 1.74
C MET A 43 -7.81 -5.97 2.12
N ALA A 44 -7.89 -5.60 3.40
CA ALA A 44 -8.65 -4.43 3.84
C ALA A 44 -8.01 -3.11 3.37
N SER A 45 -6.68 -2.99 3.42
CA SER A 45 -5.99 -1.82 2.88
C SER A 45 -6.11 -1.73 1.36
N ASP A 46 -6.02 -2.86 0.65
CA ASP A 46 -6.23 -2.90 -0.80
C ASP A 46 -7.67 -2.54 -1.18
N LEU A 47 -8.68 -3.05 -0.46
CA LEU A 47 -10.07 -2.64 -0.67
C LEU A 47 -10.28 -1.15 -0.42
N LEU A 48 -9.66 -0.58 0.61
CA LEU A 48 -9.70 0.86 0.86
C LEU A 48 -9.07 1.64 -0.30
N LEU A 49 -7.93 1.20 -0.83
CA LEU A 49 -7.31 1.79 -2.01
C LEU A 49 -8.23 1.73 -3.23
N LEU A 50 -8.82 0.56 -3.50
CA LEU A 50 -9.71 0.32 -4.64
C LEU A 50 -11.00 1.13 -4.54
N LEU A 51 -11.55 1.33 -3.33
CA LEU A 51 -12.70 2.21 -3.09
C LEU A 51 -12.38 3.69 -3.37
N LEU A 52 -11.11 4.10 -3.29
CA LEU A 52 -10.68 5.47 -3.57
C LEU A 52 -10.21 5.70 -5.01
N LEU A 53 -9.96 4.63 -5.77
CA LEU A 53 -9.62 4.74 -7.19
C LEU A 53 -10.68 5.49 -8.01
N PRO A 54 -12.01 5.33 -7.82
CA PRO A 54 -13.00 6.10 -8.57
C PRO A 54 -12.81 7.62 -8.45
N PHE A 55 -12.42 8.14 -7.28
CA PHE A 55 -12.11 9.56 -7.10
C PHE A 55 -10.90 9.97 -7.95
N LYS A 56 -9.87 9.12 -8.00
CA LYS A 56 -8.69 9.31 -8.86
C LYS A 56 -8.97 9.13 -10.34
N MET A 57 -9.97 8.33 -10.72
CA MET A 57 -10.44 8.22 -12.10
C MET A 57 -11.14 9.50 -12.55
N VAL A 58 -11.98 10.10 -11.70
CA VAL A 58 -12.61 11.39 -11.97
C VAL A 58 -11.56 12.49 -12.16
N GLU A 59 -10.55 12.53 -11.28
CA GLU A 59 -9.40 13.44 -11.42
C GLU A 59 -8.65 13.22 -12.75
N ALA A 60 -8.36 11.96 -13.10
CA ALA A 60 -7.68 11.63 -14.35
C ALA A 60 -8.51 11.98 -15.60
N ALA A 61 -9.84 11.80 -15.54
CA ALA A 61 -10.76 12.16 -16.63
C ALA A 61 -10.89 13.68 -16.80
N ALA A 62 -10.74 14.44 -15.71
CA ALA A 62 -10.71 15.90 -15.71
C ALA A 62 -9.31 16.48 -16.03
N GLY A 63 -8.42 15.71 -16.67
CA GLY A 63 -7.10 16.21 -17.06
C GLY A 63 -6.15 16.47 -15.88
N MET A 64 -6.22 15.64 -14.84
CA MET A 64 -5.45 15.78 -13.59
C MET A 64 -5.82 17.03 -12.77
N THR A 65 -7.05 17.50 -12.91
CA THR A 65 -7.65 18.54 -12.05
C THR A 65 -8.63 17.88 -11.08
N TRP A 66 -8.91 18.52 -9.95
CA TRP A 66 -9.84 18.00 -8.93
C TRP A 66 -11.22 18.66 -9.05
N PRO A 67 -12.21 18.03 -9.74
CA PRO A 67 -13.53 18.61 -9.94
C PRO A 67 -14.51 18.32 -8.78
N LEU A 68 -14.07 17.59 -7.77
CA LEU A 68 -14.88 17.18 -6.62
C LEU A 68 -14.80 18.22 -5.49
N PRO A 69 -15.71 18.17 -4.49
CA PRO A 69 -15.64 19.05 -3.33
C PRO A 69 -14.23 19.14 -2.70
N ALA A 70 -13.81 20.34 -2.34
CA ALA A 70 -12.46 20.61 -1.84
C ALA A 70 -12.09 19.78 -0.60
N VAL A 71 -13.05 19.50 0.29
CA VAL A 71 -12.84 18.67 1.49
C VAL A 71 -12.50 17.21 1.15
N LEU A 72 -12.98 16.71 0.01
CA LEU A 72 -12.71 15.33 -0.40
C LEU A 72 -11.27 15.14 -0.91
N CYS A 73 -10.60 16.18 -1.39
CA CYS A 73 -9.23 16.07 -1.89
C CYS A 73 -8.25 15.54 -0.83
N PRO A 74 -8.08 16.21 0.34
CA PRO A 74 -7.12 15.76 1.33
C PRO A 74 -7.56 14.45 1.98
N VAL A 75 -8.86 14.22 2.17
CA VAL A 75 -9.38 12.96 2.75
C VAL A 75 -9.13 11.77 1.81
N ALA A 76 -9.45 11.91 0.52
CA ALA A 76 -9.23 10.86 -0.47
C ALA A 76 -7.73 10.59 -0.63
N SER A 77 -6.90 11.64 -0.73
CA SER A 77 -5.45 11.50 -0.86
C SER A 77 -4.83 10.86 0.39
N TYR A 78 -5.25 11.26 1.59
CA TYR A 78 -4.78 10.70 2.86
C TYR A 78 -5.04 9.20 2.93
N CYS A 79 -6.30 8.78 2.72
CA CYS A 79 -6.67 7.37 2.78
C CYS A 79 -6.00 6.58 1.65
N PHE A 80 -5.88 7.16 0.45
CA PHE A 80 -5.24 6.52 -0.70
C PHE A 80 -3.76 6.21 -0.44
N TYR A 81 -2.97 7.20 0.04
CA TYR A 81 -1.56 6.96 0.37
C TYR A 81 -1.39 6.06 1.60
N SER A 82 -2.24 6.21 2.61
CA SER A 82 -2.23 5.33 3.79
C SER A 82 -2.40 3.87 3.37
N SER A 83 -3.36 3.58 2.47
CA SER A 83 -3.59 2.23 1.96
C SER A 83 -2.39 1.65 1.23
N ILE A 84 -1.72 2.43 0.37
CA ILE A 84 -0.52 1.98 -0.34
C ILE A 84 0.56 1.54 0.65
N TYR A 85 0.86 2.36 1.65
CA TYR A 85 1.87 2.02 2.64
C TYR A 85 1.43 0.87 3.56
N LEU A 86 0.16 0.78 3.93
CA LEU A 86 -0.37 -0.35 4.68
C LEU A 86 -0.15 -1.67 3.97
N SER A 87 -0.41 -1.74 2.65
CA SER A 87 -0.17 -2.98 1.90
C SER A 87 1.30 -3.39 1.95
N SER A 88 2.24 -2.44 1.80
CA SER A 88 3.67 -2.71 1.94
C SER A 88 4.06 -3.19 3.36
N LEU A 89 3.51 -2.56 4.41
CA LEU A 89 3.79 -2.90 5.80
C LEU A 89 3.23 -4.28 6.16
N PHE A 90 2.03 -4.62 5.70
CA PHE A 90 1.42 -5.93 5.94
C PHE A 90 2.17 -7.06 5.21
N LEU A 91 2.69 -6.81 4.01
CA LEU A 91 3.57 -7.76 3.32
C LEU A 91 4.87 -8.00 4.10
N ALA A 92 5.47 -6.94 4.64
CA ALA A 92 6.66 -7.07 5.49
C ALA A 92 6.35 -7.84 6.77
N ALA A 93 5.25 -7.51 7.47
CA ALA A 93 4.81 -8.23 8.66
C ALA A 93 4.53 -9.71 8.37
N LEU A 94 3.95 -10.02 7.21
CA LEU A 94 3.70 -11.39 6.76
C LEU A 94 5.01 -12.17 6.55
N SER A 95 6.06 -11.51 6.02
CA SER A 95 7.38 -12.12 5.89
C SER A 95 8.02 -12.45 7.25
N ILE A 96 7.87 -11.55 8.23
CA ILE A 96 8.33 -11.74 9.62
C ILE A 96 7.59 -12.92 10.24
N GLU A 97 6.27 -12.98 10.14
CA GLU A 97 5.47 -14.05 10.74
C GLU A 97 5.84 -15.42 10.15
N ARG A 98 6.11 -15.49 8.84
CA ARG A 98 6.59 -16.71 8.18
C ARG A 98 7.96 -17.14 8.66
N TYR A 99 8.89 -16.20 8.74
CA TYR A 99 10.22 -16.44 9.26
C TYR A 99 10.17 -17.01 10.70
N LEU A 100 9.45 -16.33 11.60
CA LEU A 100 9.31 -16.75 12.98
C LEU A 100 8.61 -18.10 13.13
N SER A 101 7.61 -18.39 12.28
CA SER A 101 6.90 -19.67 12.30
C SER A 101 7.79 -20.88 11.96
N VAL A 102 8.85 -20.69 11.16
CA VAL A 102 9.78 -21.76 10.79
C VAL A 102 10.96 -21.87 11.75
N VAL A 103 11.48 -20.73 12.23
CA VAL A 103 12.68 -20.72 13.09
C VAL A 103 12.36 -21.00 14.56
N PHE A 104 11.21 -20.53 15.06
CA PHE A 104 10.83 -20.67 16.47
C PHE A 104 9.50 -21.43 16.65
N PRO A 105 9.39 -22.70 16.23
CA PRO A 105 8.12 -23.44 16.27
C PRO A 105 7.61 -23.72 17.70
N LEU A 106 8.51 -23.84 18.69
CA LEU A 106 8.21 -24.34 20.05
C LEU A 106 7.98 -23.25 21.12
N GLN A 107 8.47 -22.03 20.92
CA GLN A 107 8.40 -20.93 21.92
C GLN A 107 7.02 -20.24 22.00
N TYR A 108 5.96 -20.92 21.57
CA TYR A 108 4.84 -20.24 20.93
C TYR A 108 3.49 -20.98 21.13
N LYS A 109 2.90 -20.87 22.33
CA LYS A 109 1.51 -21.31 22.58
C LYS A 109 0.51 -20.40 21.82
N ASP A 110 -0.43 -21.05 21.12
CA ASP A 110 -1.26 -20.53 20.00
C ASP A 110 -2.03 -19.21 20.27
N ARG A 111 -2.38 -18.88 21.52
CA ARG A 111 -3.13 -17.66 21.88
C ARG A 111 -2.28 -16.37 21.85
N SER A 112 -1.00 -16.47 22.23
CA SER A 112 -0.08 -15.31 22.25
C SER A 112 0.23 -14.81 20.84
N LYS A 113 0.26 -15.70 19.83
CA LYS A 113 0.52 -15.35 18.43
C LYS A 113 -0.54 -14.43 17.82
N ARG A 114 -1.82 -14.74 18.06
CA ARG A 114 -2.94 -13.95 17.52
C ARG A 114 -2.96 -12.55 18.13
N GLY A 115 -2.77 -12.45 19.45
CA GLY A 115 -2.67 -11.16 20.14
C GLY A 115 -1.56 -10.29 19.56
N ARG A 116 -0.38 -10.87 19.32
CA ARG A 116 0.75 -10.17 18.70
C ARG A 116 0.46 -9.73 17.26
N ALA A 117 -0.18 -10.57 16.44
CA ALA A 117 -0.56 -10.19 15.08
C ALA A 117 -1.61 -9.07 15.06
N MET A 118 -2.62 -9.13 15.95
CA MET A 118 -3.61 -8.05 16.08
C MET A 118 -2.96 -6.75 16.57
N ALA A 119 -2.09 -6.81 17.58
CA ALA A 119 -1.37 -5.65 18.09
C ALA A 119 -0.46 -5.06 17.01
N ALA A 120 0.26 -5.91 16.25
CA ALA A 120 1.06 -5.48 15.12
C ALA A 120 0.17 -4.80 14.06
N SER A 121 -0.98 -5.36 13.69
CA SER A 121 -1.89 -4.71 12.75
C SER A 121 -2.31 -3.31 13.21
N VAL A 122 -2.71 -3.16 14.49
CA VAL A 122 -3.07 -1.85 15.04
C VAL A 122 -1.90 -0.86 14.95
N VAL A 123 -0.69 -1.28 15.32
CA VAL A 123 0.52 -0.45 15.22
C VAL A 123 0.81 -0.04 13.78
N LEU A 124 0.69 -0.96 12.82
CA LEU A 124 0.92 -0.66 11.40
C LEU A 124 -0.11 0.32 10.84
N TRP A 125 -1.39 0.19 11.22
CA TRP A 125 -2.44 1.17 10.90
C TRP A 125 -2.09 2.54 11.46
N LEU A 126 -1.77 2.64 12.75
CA LEU A 126 -1.40 3.91 13.38
C LEU A 126 -0.14 4.51 12.75
N LEU A 127 0.86 3.69 12.41
CA LEU A 127 2.08 4.13 11.74
C LEU A 127 1.76 4.72 10.36
N ALA A 128 1.08 3.98 9.48
CA ALA A 128 0.77 4.49 8.14
C ALA A 128 -0.11 5.75 8.20
N CYS A 129 -1.15 5.76 9.05
CA CYS A 129 -2.04 6.89 9.23
C CYS A 129 -1.33 8.13 9.79
N SER A 130 -0.47 7.96 10.80
CA SER A 130 0.27 9.09 11.39
C SER A 130 1.21 9.73 10.36
N HIS A 131 1.99 8.93 9.64
CA HIS A 131 2.91 9.44 8.62
C HIS A 131 2.19 10.06 7.42
N CYS A 132 1.07 9.48 6.98
CA CYS A 132 0.30 10.04 5.87
C CYS A 132 -0.54 11.27 6.25
N SER A 133 -0.68 11.60 7.54
CA SER A 133 -1.39 12.81 8.00
C SER A 133 -0.78 14.11 7.45
N ILE A 134 0.48 14.06 7.00
CA ILE A 134 1.14 15.12 6.25
C ILE A 134 0.30 15.63 5.08
N VAL A 135 -0.52 14.80 4.44
CA VAL A 135 -1.39 15.22 3.33
C VAL A 135 -2.29 16.39 3.76
N PHE A 136 -2.83 16.34 4.97
CA PHE A 136 -3.64 17.43 5.51
C PHE A 136 -2.79 18.67 5.79
N VAL A 137 -1.61 18.50 6.38
CA VAL A 137 -0.71 19.63 6.66
C VAL A 137 -0.31 20.31 5.36
N ALA A 138 0.08 19.54 4.34
CA ALA A 138 0.49 20.07 3.06
C ALA A 138 -0.65 20.83 2.36
N GLU A 139 -1.87 20.29 2.33
CA GLU A 139 -3.01 20.93 1.66
C GLU A 139 -3.52 22.18 2.40
N TYR A 140 -3.59 22.13 3.74
CA TYR A 140 -4.10 23.25 4.53
C TYR A 140 -3.08 24.37 4.78
N HIS A 141 -1.77 24.07 4.78
CA HIS A 141 -0.75 25.08 5.00
C HIS A 141 -0.57 26.05 3.80
N GLY A 142 -0.95 25.63 2.59
CA GLY A 142 -0.89 26.49 1.38
C GLY A 142 -2.17 27.26 1.06
N SER A 143 -3.30 26.94 1.70
CA SER A 143 -4.60 27.57 1.39
C SER A 143 -4.75 28.98 1.99
N GLY A 144 -3.89 29.38 2.93
CA GLY A 144 -3.85 30.75 3.46
C GLY A 144 -3.26 31.80 2.49
N ASN A 145 -2.50 31.38 1.47
CA ASN A 145 -1.81 32.26 0.51
C ASN A 145 -2.26 32.08 -0.94
N ARG A 146 -3.35 31.35 -1.22
CA ARG A 146 -3.92 31.29 -2.58
C ARG A 146 -4.62 32.61 -2.89
N SER A 147 -3.85 33.62 -3.29
CA SER A 147 -4.39 34.76 -4.01
C SER A 147 -5.13 34.25 -5.25
N PRO A 148 -6.33 34.77 -5.58
CA PRO A 148 -6.92 34.51 -6.88
C PRO A 148 -5.91 34.95 -7.94
N ALA A 149 -5.74 34.15 -8.99
CA ALA A 149 -4.90 34.53 -10.12
C ALA A 149 -5.27 35.96 -10.58
N PRO A 150 -4.29 36.86 -10.84
CA PRO A 150 -4.62 38.20 -11.32
C PRO A 150 -5.27 38.09 -12.70
N GLY A 151 -6.56 38.38 -12.81
CA GLY A 151 -7.28 38.41 -14.07
C GLY A 151 -8.69 37.79 -14.10
N VAL A 152 -9.22 37.25 -13.00
CA VAL A 152 -10.58 36.67 -12.99
C VAL A 152 -11.62 37.75 -12.62
N PRO A 153 -12.61 38.06 -13.49
CA PRO A 153 -13.68 38.99 -13.16
C PRO A 153 -14.57 38.43 -12.05
N ASN A 154 -15.03 39.30 -11.15
CA ASN A 154 -16.01 38.97 -10.12
C ASN A 154 -17.36 38.61 -10.75
N GLY A 155 -17.58 37.33 -11.04
CA GLY A 155 -18.85 36.81 -11.52
C GLY A 155 -18.62 35.67 -12.49
N SER A 156 -19.04 34.46 -12.09
CA SER A 156 -18.86 33.15 -12.74
C SER A 156 -17.47 32.49 -12.59
N ASP A 157 -17.48 31.33 -11.92
CA ASP A 157 -16.51 30.24 -11.99
C ASP A 157 -15.03 30.51 -11.64
N ALA A 158 -14.78 30.94 -10.40
CA ALA A 158 -13.49 30.74 -9.72
C ALA A 158 -13.21 29.24 -9.36
N ALA A 159 -13.81 28.29 -10.08
CA ALA A 159 -13.61 26.85 -9.93
C ALA A 159 -12.46 26.32 -10.82
N GLY A 160 -11.63 27.22 -11.36
CA GLY A 160 -10.58 26.91 -12.33
C GLY A 160 -9.31 26.33 -11.71
N LEU A 161 -9.00 25.09 -12.05
CA LEU A 161 -7.67 24.47 -12.03
C LEU A 161 -7.03 24.12 -10.66
N HIS A 162 -7.82 23.71 -9.65
CA HIS A 162 -7.22 23.14 -8.44
C HIS A 162 -6.70 21.71 -8.72
N LYS A 163 -5.39 21.48 -8.59
CA LYS A 163 -4.80 20.14 -8.54
C LYS A 163 -4.73 19.63 -7.11
N CYS A 164 -5.18 18.39 -6.88
CA CYS A 164 -5.21 17.81 -5.55
C CYS A 164 -3.86 17.19 -5.17
N TYR A 165 -3.18 17.72 -4.15
CA TYR A 165 -1.91 17.19 -3.64
C TYR A 165 -0.81 17.02 -4.72
N ASP A 166 -0.73 17.93 -5.69
CA ASP A 166 0.25 17.87 -6.78
C ASP A 166 1.01 19.20 -6.96
N ASP A 167 0.31 20.33 -6.79
CA ASP A 167 0.85 21.68 -6.98
C ASP A 167 1.22 22.33 -5.63
N PHE A 168 2.49 22.22 -5.26
CA PHE A 168 3.03 22.74 -3.99
C PHE A 168 3.84 24.01 -4.24
N SER A 169 3.59 25.07 -3.44
CA SER A 169 4.45 26.25 -3.39
C SER A 169 5.85 25.92 -2.86
N GLU A 170 6.82 26.80 -3.06
CA GLU A 170 8.19 26.61 -2.54
C GLU A 170 8.20 26.38 -1.02
N ASP A 171 7.39 27.13 -0.28
CA ASP A 171 7.25 26.98 1.18
C ASP A 171 6.68 25.61 1.58
N GLN A 172 5.64 25.13 0.86
CA GLN A 172 5.09 23.80 1.09
C GLN A 172 6.12 22.72 0.77
N LEU A 173 6.91 22.93 -0.27
CA LEU A 173 7.91 21.98 -0.73
C LEU A 173 9.07 21.81 0.25
N ASN A 174 9.48 22.90 0.92
CA ASN A 174 10.48 22.88 1.99
C ASN A 174 10.11 21.95 3.16
N PHE A 175 8.81 21.76 3.41
CA PHE A 175 8.31 20.85 4.42
C PHE A 175 7.94 19.45 3.88
N VAL A 176 7.31 19.40 2.69
CA VAL A 176 6.83 18.15 2.08
C VAL A 176 7.98 17.24 1.64
N LEU A 177 9.09 17.78 1.11
CA LEU A 177 10.19 16.97 0.60
C LEU A 177 10.94 16.18 1.68
N PRO A 178 11.38 16.78 2.81
CA PRO A 178 12.01 16.02 3.90
C PRO A 178 11.12 14.89 4.43
N LEU A 179 9.82 15.13 4.54
CA LEU A 179 8.89 14.11 5.02
C LEU A 179 8.62 13.03 3.97
N ARG A 180 8.59 13.37 2.68
CA ARG A 180 8.58 12.37 1.60
C ARG A 180 9.81 11.46 1.67
N LEU A 181 10.99 12.01 1.96
CA LEU A 181 12.20 11.22 2.19
C LEU A 181 12.06 10.33 3.44
N GLU A 182 11.49 10.85 4.51
CA GLU A 182 11.18 10.08 5.72
C GLU A 182 10.25 8.89 5.40
N LEU A 183 9.16 9.10 4.66
CA LEU A 183 8.27 8.03 4.18
C LEU A 183 9.04 6.95 3.40
N PHE A 184 9.95 7.36 2.50
CA PHE A 184 10.81 6.42 1.78
C PHE A 184 11.65 5.56 2.73
N LEU A 185 12.25 6.16 3.77
CA LEU A 185 13.11 5.45 4.70
C LEU A 185 12.30 4.50 5.60
N VAL A 186 11.22 5.00 6.19
CA VAL A 186 10.47 4.31 7.25
C VAL A 186 9.42 3.36 6.70
N LEU A 187 8.68 3.75 5.65
CA LEU A 187 7.56 2.97 5.12
C LEU A 187 7.90 2.16 3.88
N PHE A 188 9.10 2.33 3.30
CA PHE A 188 9.54 1.51 2.17
C PHE A 188 10.88 0.82 2.41
N LEU A 189 11.97 1.55 2.64
CA LEU A 189 13.31 0.97 2.71
C LEU A 189 13.46 0.02 3.90
N LEU A 190 13.00 0.42 5.08
CA LEU A 190 13.01 -0.42 6.27
C LEU A 190 12.15 -1.69 6.08
N PRO A 191 10.86 -1.61 5.69
CA PRO A 191 10.04 -2.78 5.37
C PRO A 191 10.67 -3.68 4.30
N PHE A 192 11.24 -3.11 3.24
CA PHE A 192 11.87 -3.88 2.17
C PHE A 192 13.11 -4.63 2.68
N ALA A 193 14.00 -3.97 3.42
CA ALA A 193 15.20 -4.58 4.01
C ALA A 193 14.84 -5.72 4.98
N VAL A 194 13.84 -5.50 5.85
CA VAL A 194 13.32 -6.52 6.76
C VAL A 194 12.75 -7.71 5.97
N THR A 195 12.00 -7.43 4.90
CA THR A 195 11.39 -8.47 4.06
C THR A 195 12.46 -9.32 3.37
N ILE A 196 13.52 -8.71 2.83
CA ILE A 196 14.68 -9.42 2.27
C ILE A 196 15.30 -10.33 3.32
N PHE A 197 15.64 -9.77 4.49
CA PHE A 197 16.25 -10.52 5.59
C PHE A 197 15.38 -11.72 6.02
N CYS A 198 14.10 -11.49 6.24
CA CYS A 198 13.16 -12.52 6.67
C CYS A 198 13.00 -13.62 5.62
N TYR A 199 12.85 -13.29 4.34
CA TYR A 199 12.70 -14.31 3.30
C TYR A 199 13.97 -15.10 3.03
N ILE A 200 15.15 -14.46 3.04
CA ILE A 200 16.43 -15.18 2.89
C ILE A 200 16.53 -16.25 3.99
N ASN A 201 16.29 -15.88 5.25
CA ASN A 201 16.40 -16.82 6.36
C ASN A 201 15.24 -17.83 6.38
N PHE A 202 14.02 -17.43 6.05
CA PHE A 202 12.87 -18.33 5.91
C PHE A 202 13.13 -19.42 4.86
N VAL A 203 13.59 -19.03 3.66
CA VAL A 203 13.91 -19.97 2.59
C VAL A 203 15.07 -20.87 3.00
N ARG A 204 16.18 -20.32 3.53
CA ARG A 204 17.32 -21.12 4.01
C ARG A 204 16.89 -22.15 5.06
N ALA A 205 16.17 -21.72 6.09
CA ALA A 205 15.71 -22.59 7.16
C ALA A 205 14.76 -23.67 6.65
N LEU A 206 13.88 -23.36 5.70
CA LEU A 206 12.96 -24.32 5.11
C LEU A 206 13.67 -25.33 4.19
N LEU A 207 14.64 -24.87 3.38
CA LEU A 207 15.40 -25.72 2.48
C LEU A 207 16.28 -26.73 3.23
N ALA A 208 16.86 -26.32 4.36
CA ALA A 208 17.69 -27.16 5.23
C ALA A 208 16.93 -28.32 5.91
N ARG A 209 15.58 -28.28 5.94
CA ARG A 209 14.77 -29.36 6.54
C ARG A 209 14.57 -30.50 5.52
N PRO A 210 15.04 -31.73 5.78
CA PRO A 210 14.91 -32.84 4.84
C PRO A 210 13.48 -33.37 4.71
N ASN A 211 12.69 -33.30 5.80
CA ASN A 211 11.34 -33.88 5.86
C ASN A 211 10.23 -32.98 5.27
N ILE A 212 10.58 -31.84 4.67
CA ILE A 212 9.60 -30.93 4.07
C ILE A 212 9.45 -31.24 2.57
N PRO A 213 8.21 -31.51 2.08
CA PRO A 213 7.97 -31.79 0.67
C PRO A 213 8.50 -30.68 -0.26
N LEU A 214 8.99 -31.07 -1.44
CA LEU A 214 9.52 -30.16 -2.45
C LEU A 214 8.50 -29.08 -2.87
N GLU A 215 7.21 -29.44 -2.93
CA GLU A 215 6.13 -28.51 -3.26
C GLU A 215 6.06 -27.33 -2.26
N LYS A 216 6.18 -27.61 -0.96
CA LYS A 216 6.19 -26.56 0.07
C LYS A 216 7.43 -25.66 -0.04
N LYS A 217 8.59 -26.25 -0.40
CA LYS A 217 9.83 -25.49 -0.66
C LYS A 217 9.67 -24.57 -1.87
N ARG A 218 9.17 -25.08 -2.99
CA ARG A 218 8.88 -24.28 -4.20
C ARG A 218 7.88 -23.16 -3.93
N ARG A 219 6.81 -23.45 -3.19
CA ARG A 219 5.82 -22.46 -2.76
C ARG A 219 6.44 -21.34 -1.93
N ALA A 220 7.30 -21.68 -0.97
CA ALA A 220 8.00 -20.70 -0.14
C ALA A 220 8.93 -19.79 -0.96
N VAL A 221 9.67 -20.36 -1.91
CA VAL A 221 10.53 -19.59 -2.83
C VAL A 221 9.69 -18.70 -3.75
N GLY A 222 8.63 -19.24 -4.37
CA GLY A 222 7.74 -18.47 -5.23
C GLY A 222 7.09 -17.29 -4.51
N LEU A 223 6.74 -17.48 -3.24
CA LEU A 223 6.17 -16.44 -2.40
C LEU A 223 7.19 -15.35 -2.02
N ALA A 224 8.42 -15.74 -1.71
CA ALA A 224 9.52 -14.79 -1.52
C ALA A 224 9.74 -13.96 -2.80
N VAL A 225 9.86 -14.61 -3.96
CA VAL A 225 10.04 -13.95 -5.25
C VAL A 225 8.87 -13.01 -5.55
N ALA A 226 7.62 -13.45 -5.38
CA ALA A 226 6.45 -12.62 -5.61
C ALA A 226 6.43 -11.38 -4.72
N THR A 227 6.75 -11.51 -3.42
CA THR A 227 6.84 -10.34 -2.54
C THR A 227 8.01 -9.43 -2.89
N MET A 228 9.16 -9.96 -3.31
CA MET A 228 10.30 -9.15 -3.77
C MET A 228 10.00 -8.37 -5.04
N VAL A 229 9.34 -9.01 -6.02
CA VAL A 229 8.83 -8.35 -7.22
C VAL A 229 7.86 -7.24 -6.82
N ASN A 230 7.03 -7.48 -5.81
CA ASN A 230 6.09 -6.47 -5.35
C ASN A 230 6.78 -5.18 -4.86
N PHE A 231 7.74 -5.32 -3.94
CA PHE A 231 8.54 -4.19 -3.49
C PHE A 231 9.34 -3.54 -4.62
N GLY A 232 10.01 -4.32 -5.46
CA GLY A 232 10.91 -3.79 -6.49
C GLY A 232 10.22 -3.14 -7.68
N VAL A 233 9.05 -3.66 -8.10
CA VAL A 233 8.37 -3.20 -9.32
C VAL A 233 7.20 -2.28 -8.99
N PHE A 234 6.39 -2.60 -7.99
CA PHE A 234 5.18 -1.82 -7.69
C PHE A 234 5.44 -0.69 -6.70
N PHE A 235 6.19 -0.94 -5.63
CA PHE A 235 6.45 0.10 -4.62
C PHE A 235 7.69 0.95 -4.89
N ALA A 236 8.79 0.36 -5.37
CA ALA A 236 10.07 1.07 -5.46
C ALA A 236 10.02 2.29 -6.39
N PRO A 237 9.43 2.26 -7.59
CA PRO A 237 9.44 3.42 -8.47
C PRO A 237 8.79 4.65 -7.83
N TYR A 238 7.64 4.47 -7.19
CA TYR A 238 6.96 5.57 -6.48
C TYR A 238 7.82 6.07 -5.32
N ASN A 239 8.44 5.17 -4.58
CA ASN A 239 9.26 5.54 -3.43
C ASN A 239 10.58 6.22 -3.83
N VAL A 240 11.20 5.81 -4.93
CA VAL A 240 12.37 6.48 -5.52
C VAL A 240 12.02 7.92 -5.94
N SER A 241 10.78 8.19 -6.38
CA SER A 241 10.36 9.56 -6.70
C SER A 241 10.44 10.51 -5.50
N HIS A 242 10.34 10.02 -4.26
CA HIS A 242 10.54 10.83 -3.07
C HIS A 242 12.00 11.26 -2.90
N VAL A 243 12.93 10.32 -3.13
CA VAL A 243 14.37 10.59 -3.04
C VAL A 243 14.78 11.58 -4.13
N VAL A 244 14.37 11.33 -5.37
CA VAL A 244 14.66 12.24 -6.50
C VAL A 244 14.07 13.62 -6.22
N GLY A 245 12.82 13.70 -5.76
CA GLY A 245 12.22 14.98 -5.46
C GLY A 245 12.90 15.74 -4.32
N PHE A 246 13.41 15.04 -3.30
CA PHE A 246 14.18 15.63 -2.22
C PHE A 246 15.53 16.20 -2.69
N VAL A 247 16.20 15.50 -3.61
CA VAL A 247 17.49 15.92 -4.19
C VAL A 247 17.28 17.08 -5.17
N GLU A 248 16.31 16.98 -6.06
CA GLU A 248 16.05 17.98 -7.11
C GLU A 248 15.26 19.20 -6.61
N LYS A 249 14.78 19.17 -5.36
CA LYS A 249 13.94 20.23 -4.77
C LYS A 249 12.68 20.53 -5.60
N LYS A 250 12.05 19.50 -6.17
CA LYS A 250 10.78 19.57 -6.92
C LYS A 250 10.06 18.23 -6.93
N SER A 251 8.76 18.21 -7.24
CA SER A 251 8.06 16.96 -7.55
C SER A 251 8.45 16.47 -8.95
N PRO A 252 8.98 15.25 -9.14
CA PRO A 252 9.32 14.75 -10.48
C PRO A 252 8.07 14.50 -11.33
N ASP A 253 8.06 14.93 -12.60
CA ASP A 253 6.89 14.80 -13.48
C ASP A 253 6.46 13.35 -13.70
N TRP A 254 7.42 12.42 -13.67
CA TRP A 254 7.17 10.99 -13.85
C TRP A 254 6.57 10.30 -12.61
N ARG A 255 6.49 11.00 -11.46
CA ARG A 255 5.93 10.48 -10.20
C ARG A 255 4.53 9.93 -10.37
N VAL A 256 3.70 10.55 -11.22
CA VAL A 256 2.34 10.09 -11.50
C VAL A 256 2.33 8.68 -12.09
N TYR A 257 3.26 8.38 -13.02
CA TYR A 257 3.35 7.07 -13.66
C TYR A 257 3.92 6.02 -12.69
N ALA A 258 4.87 6.43 -11.85
CA ALA A 258 5.41 5.57 -10.80
C ALA A 258 4.33 5.19 -9.75
N LEU A 259 3.42 6.11 -9.45
CA LEU A 259 2.28 5.86 -8.56
C LEU A 259 1.31 4.82 -9.15
N LEU A 260 1.14 4.78 -10.47
CA LEU A 260 0.29 3.78 -11.13
C LEU A 260 0.75 2.35 -10.81
N LEU A 261 2.06 2.12 -10.75
CA LEU A 261 2.63 0.82 -10.39
C LEU A 261 2.26 0.46 -8.95
N ALA A 262 2.35 1.41 -8.01
CA ALA A 262 1.94 1.18 -6.63
C ALA A 262 0.44 0.88 -6.50
N THR A 263 -0.41 1.47 -7.36
CA THR A 263 -1.84 1.13 -7.37
C THR A 263 -2.12 -0.26 -7.95
N LEU A 264 -1.40 -0.65 -9.00
CA LEU A 264 -1.54 -1.96 -9.65
C LEU A 264 -1.25 -3.11 -8.68
N ASN A 265 -0.48 -2.87 -7.63
CA ASN A 265 -0.26 -3.84 -6.56
C ASN A 265 -1.58 -4.42 -6.02
N ALA A 266 -2.61 -3.61 -5.81
CA ALA A 266 -3.89 -4.10 -5.28
C ALA A 266 -4.57 -5.13 -6.19
N ALA A 267 -4.25 -5.17 -7.49
CA ALA A 267 -4.74 -6.20 -8.39
C ALA A 267 -3.90 -7.49 -8.35
N LEU A 268 -2.68 -7.44 -7.83
CA LEU A 268 -1.72 -8.54 -7.80
C LEU A 268 -1.55 -9.19 -6.42
N ASP A 269 -1.80 -8.46 -5.34
CA ASP A 269 -1.81 -9.02 -3.98
C ASP A 269 -2.72 -10.25 -3.83
N PRO A 270 -3.90 -10.34 -4.50
CA PRO A 270 -4.68 -11.58 -4.57
C PRO A 270 -3.88 -12.83 -4.99
N VAL A 271 -2.91 -12.69 -5.90
CA VAL A 271 -2.04 -13.80 -6.33
C VAL A 271 -1.10 -14.22 -5.19
N VAL A 272 -0.49 -13.24 -4.50
CA VAL A 272 0.33 -13.49 -3.32
C VAL A 272 -0.49 -14.21 -2.26
N VAL A 273 -1.72 -13.74 -1.99
CA VAL A 273 -2.62 -14.32 -0.98
C VAL A 273 -3.08 -15.73 -1.36
N TYR A 274 -3.37 -15.99 -2.64
CA TYR A 274 -3.68 -17.32 -3.14
C TYR A 274 -2.55 -18.31 -2.82
N PHE A 275 -1.29 -17.96 -3.12
CA PHE A 275 -0.14 -18.78 -2.75
C PHE A 275 0.16 -18.77 -1.25
N SER A 276 -0.49 -17.91 -0.46
CA SER A 276 -0.29 -17.81 0.99
C SER A 276 -1.27 -18.64 1.80
N SER A 277 -2.51 -18.82 1.34
CA SER A 277 -3.59 -19.43 2.10
C SER A 277 -4.15 -20.68 1.42
N THR A 278 -4.05 -21.83 2.11
CA THR A 278 -4.70 -23.07 1.65
C THR A 278 -6.22 -22.98 1.67
N ALA A 279 -6.79 -22.10 2.50
CA ALA A 279 -8.23 -21.87 2.52
C ALA A 279 -8.70 -21.22 1.21
N VAL A 280 -7.97 -20.20 0.74
CA VAL A 280 -8.23 -19.54 -0.54
C VAL A 280 -8.09 -20.52 -1.69
N GLN A 281 -7.00 -21.31 -1.73
CA GLN A 281 -6.78 -22.35 -2.76
C GLN A 281 -7.94 -23.35 -2.85
N ARG A 282 -8.49 -23.77 -1.70
CA ARG A 282 -9.64 -24.69 -1.65
C ARG A 282 -10.94 -24.04 -2.11
N ALA A 283 -11.13 -22.75 -1.83
CA ALA A 283 -12.33 -22.03 -2.23
C ALA A 283 -12.37 -21.78 -3.75
N THR A 284 -11.23 -21.49 -4.37
CA THR A 284 -11.10 -21.32 -5.82
C THR A 284 -11.17 -22.62 -6.63
N ALA A 285 -10.97 -23.77 -5.99
CA ALA A 285 -11.00 -25.08 -6.65
C ALA A 285 -12.39 -25.75 -6.61
N ARG A 286 -13.41 -25.07 -6.06
CA ARG A 286 -14.80 -25.50 -5.99
C ARG A 286 -15.62 -24.71 -7.00
#